data_AF-A0A374JU48-F1
#
_entry.id   AF-A0A374JU48-F1
#
_cell.length_a   1.000
_cell.length_b   1.000
_cell.length_c   1.000
_cell.angle_alpha   90.00
_cell.angle_beta   90.00
_cell.angle_gamma   90.00
#
_symmetry.space_group_name_H-M   'P 1'
#
loop_
_entity.id
_entity.type
_entity.pdbx_description
1 polymer ?
#
loop_
_entity_poly.entity_id
_entity_poly.type
_entity_poly.pdbx_seq_one_letter_code
_entity_poly.pdbx_strand_id
1 'polypeptide(L)'
;MDWFERQRLNEVSENKKKYHDLMDEFEKIISGRSHSIVPYVTDENGKFSESKTQAFIGEFLELMDIYAGKNMLWFGRIVDEKALPGQKSFCRYMRLYLYLAVRMSLLKLDWLENKIETLPDESFNTILAGCRNFNSGQDKNNLLMEYECDGFLSDSGVISWGIEVYYWLSDSTEDTWMTPDMKRRMEVAFEQLEAENGDVRRSNESPADIMDCDYGIGGDEEEYEFFMEGCGIPLKEKPFFHDLEPWKYLHEHVADAETFCARFREFMALLYSDEVPYSYLYIVTKVVEGALDMYLCKHNISIYGNAYDMADAVIYIRKAMEKTDMLYRMERTYGPDSLY
;
A
#
# COMPACT_ATOMS: atom_id res chain seq x y z
N MET A 1 -17.07 -30.17 -13.09
CA MET A 1 -17.25 -29.64 -11.72
C MET A 1 -18.72 -29.24 -11.60
N ASP A 2 -19.46 -29.83 -10.66
CA ASP A 2 -20.92 -29.66 -10.54
C ASP A 2 -21.27 -28.28 -9.93
N TRP A 3 -22.43 -27.72 -10.28
CA TRP A 3 -22.86 -26.37 -9.85
C TRP A 3 -22.90 -26.21 -8.33
N PHE A 4 -23.29 -27.27 -7.62
CA PHE A 4 -23.28 -27.32 -6.15
C PHE A 4 -21.87 -27.31 -5.55
N GLU A 5 -20.89 -27.87 -6.26
CA GLU A 5 -19.50 -27.90 -5.84
C GLU A 5 -18.85 -26.53 -6.02
N ARG A 6 -19.18 -25.81 -7.10
CA ARG A 6 -18.80 -24.40 -7.31
C ARG A 6 -19.43 -23.46 -6.28
N GLN A 7 -20.72 -23.61 -5.99
CA GLN A 7 -21.42 -22.82 -4.97
C GLN A 7 -20.80 -23.01 -3.58
N ARG A 8 -20.51 -24.27 -3.19
CA ARG A 8 -19.80 -24.54 -1.93
C ARG A 8 -18.39 -23.93 -1.91
N LEU A 9 -17.60 -24.06 -2.98
CA LEU A 9 -16.26 -23.49 -3.03
C LEU A 9 -16.29 -21.96 -2.90
N ASN A 10 -17.28 -21.30 -3.52
CA ASN A 10 -17.49 -19.86 -3.39
C ASN A 10 -17.87 -19.45 -1.96
N GLU A 11 -18.83 -20.13 -1.33
CA GLU A 11 -19.20 -19.87 0.08
C GLU A 11 -18.01 -20.06 1.03
N VAL A 12 -17.13 -21.03 0.76
CA VAL A 12 -15.93 -21.27 1.56
C VAL A 12 -14.91 -20.16 1.37
N SER A 13 -14.70 -19.72 0.13
CA SER A 13 -13.81 -18.60 -0.20
C SER A 13 -14.28 -17.31 0.45
N GLU A 14 -15.57 -16.99 0.35
CA GLU A 14 -16.17 -15.81 0.98
C GLU A 14 -16.07 -15.82 2.50
N ASN A 15 -16.36 -16.97 3.13
CA ASN A 15 -16.25 -17.10 4.58
C ASN A 15 -14.80 -16.99 5.05
N LYS A 16 -13.84 -17.48 4.25
CA LYS A 16 -12.41 -17.33 4.53
C LYS A 16 -11.97 -15.87 4.43
N LYS A 17 -12.41 -15.15 3.39
CA LYS A 17 -12.15 -13.71 3.22
C LYS A 17 -12.71 -12.90 4.39
N LYS A 18 -14.00 -13.06 4.70
CA LYS A 18 -14.66 -12.41 5.86
C LYS A 18 -13.93 -12.66 7.17
N TYR A 19 -13.44 -13.88 7.38
CA TYR A 19 -12.68 -14.22 8.58
C TYR A 19 -11.32 -13.51 8.61
N HIS A 20 -10.58 -13.47 7.49
CA HIS A 20 -9.34 -12.70 7.41
C HIS A 20 -9.57 -11.21 7.67
N ASP A 21 -10.60 -10.62 7.05
CA ASP A 21 -10.92 -9.19 7.21
C ASP A 21 -11.21 -8.84 8.68
N LEU A 22 -12.03 -9.67 9.37
CA LEU A 22 -12.32 -9.51 10.80
C LEU A 22 -11.08 -9.61 11.67
N MET A 23 -10.14 -10.49 11.30
CA MET A 23 -8.90 -10.67 12.07
C MET A 23 -7.93 -9.52 11.88
N ASP A 24 -7.83 -9.00 10.66
CA ASP A 24 -7.05 -7.80 10.37
C ASP A 24 -7.63 -6.59 11.11
N GLU A 25 -8.96 -6.47 11.15
CA GLU A 25 -9.65 -5.44 11.93
C GLU A 25 -9.37 -5.60 13.44
N PHE A 26 -9.46 -6.82 13.97
CA PHE A 26 -9.15 -7.09 15.36
C PHE A 26 -7.69 -6.76 15.70
N GLU A 27 -6.74 -7.14 14.83
CA GLU A 27 -5.32 -6.81 14.99
C GLU A 27 -5.12 -5.29 15.00
N LYS A 28 -5.79 -4.54 14.11
CA LYS A 28 -5.74 -3.07 14.08
C LYS A 28 -6.35 -2.43 15.34
N ILE A 29 -7.38 -3.01 15.93
CA ILE A 29 -8.00 -2.53 17.17
C ILE A 29 -7.06 -2.76 18.36
N ILE A 30 -6.59 -3.99 18.56
CA ILE A 30 -5.76 -4.33 19.73
C ILE A 30 -4.38 -3.65 19.67
N SER A 31 -3.79 -3.52 18.49
CA SER A 31 -2.51 -2.82 18.32
C SER A 31 -2.64 -1.32 18.56
N GLY A 32 -3.85 -0.78 18.46
CA GLY A 32 -4.11 0.65 18.45
C GLY A 32 -3.98 1.29 17.06
N ARG A 33 -3.64 0.54 16.00
CA ARG A 33 -3.50 1.08 14.63
C ARG A 33 -4.78 1.71 14.08
N SER A 34 -5.95 1.28 14.55
CA SER A 34 -7.25 1.88 14.21
C SER A 34 -7.50 3.26 14.84
N HIS A 35 -6.67 3.71 15.79
CA HIS A 35 -6.84 5.02 16.41
C HIS A 35 -6.44 6.15 15.46
N SER A 36 -7.08 7.30 15.64
CA SER A 36 -6.83 8.47 14.81
C SER A 36 -5.42 9.05 15.01
N ILE A 37 -4.74 9.34 13.90
CA ILE A 37 -3.46 10.03 13.87
C ILE A 37 -3.60 11.56 14.01
N VAL A 38 -4.80 12.10 13.75
CA VAL A 38 -5.12 13.54 13.70
C VAL A 38 -4.53 14.31 14.89
N PRO A 39 -4.71 13.89 16.17
CA PRO A 39 -4.20 14.65 17.33
C PRO A 39 -2.69 14.92 17.31
N TYR A 40 -1.94 14.04 16.64
CA TYR A 40 -0.48 14.04 16.57
C TYR A 40 0.07 14.86 15.41
N VAL A 41 -0.77 15.27 14.46
CA VAL A 41 -0.34 15.90 13.20
C VAL A 41 -1.12 17.16 12.85
N THR A 42 -2.21 17.48 13.57
CA THR A 42 -2.99 18.70 13.38
C THR A 42 -2.91 19.69 14.54
N ASP A 43 -3.14 20.97 14.26
CA ASP A 43 -3.28 22.02 15.26
C ASP A 43 -4.59 21.90 16.07
N GLU A 44 -4.83 22.88 16.95
CA GLU A 44 -6.04 22.98 17.79
C GLU A 44 -7.35 23.16 16.99
N ASN A 45 -7.25 23.53 15.71
CA ASN A 45 -8.39 23.68 14.80
C ASN A 45 -8.58 22.46 13.89
N GLY A 46 -7.80 21.39 14.08
CA GLY A 46 -7.83 20.20 13.23
C GLY A 46 -7.17 20.40 11.86
N LYS A 47 -6.40 21.48 11.66
CA LYS A 47 -5.66 21.72 10.41
C LYS A 47 -4.27 21.10 10.48
N PHE A 48 -3.75 20.66 9.34
CA PHE A 48 -2.39 20.13 9.24
C PHE A 48 -1.35 21.07 9.89
N SER A 49 -0.48 20.52 10.73
CA SER A 49 0.58 21.26 11.42
C SER A 49 1.95 20.65 11.10
N GLU A 50 2.75 21.35 10.29
CA GLU A 50 4.10 20.91 9.91
C GLU A 50 4.98 20.63 11.13
N SER A 51 4.94 21.45 12.18
CA SER A 51 5.78 21.26 13.37
C SER A 51 5.45 19.96 14.11
N LYS A 52 4.16 19.70 14.35
CA LYS A 52 3.69 18.44 14.95
C LYS A 52 4.04 17.24 14.07
N THR A 53 3.82 17.32 12.76
CA THR A 53 4.19 16.25 11.82
C THR A 53 5.69 15.96 11.85
N GLN A 54 6.55 16.98 11.88
CA GLN A 54 8.00 16.78 11.98
C GLN A 54 8.41 16.15 13.32
N ALA A 55 7.76 16.52 14.43
CA ALA A 55 7.98 15.89 15.73
C ALA A 55 7.57 14.40 15.72
N PHE A 56 6.39 14.10 15.17
CA PHE A 56 5.90 12.74 14.97
C PHE A 56 6.87 11.90 14.14
N ILE A 57 7.26 12.41 12.95
CA ILE A 57 8.19 11.72 12.04
C ILE A 57 9.56 11.50 12.71
N GLY A 58 10.07 12.51 13.43
CA GLY A 58 11.34 12.42 14.14
C GLY A 58 11.35 11.29 15.16
N GLU A 59 10.32 11.25 16.02
CA GLU A 59 10.16 10.17 17.01
C GLU A 59 9.98 8.80 16.33
N PHE A 60 9.17 8.74 15.26
CA PHE A 60 8.91 7.50 14.54
C PHE A 60 10.20 6.90 13.96
N LEU A 61 11.06 7.72 13.36
CA LEU A 61 12.35 7.29 12.82
C LEU A 61 13.31 6.79 13.91
N GLU A 62 13.29 7.40 15.10
CA GLU A 62 14.07 6.89 16.23
C GLU A 62 13.59 5.51 16.66
N LEU A 63 12.27 5.29 16.69
CA LEU A 63 11.68 3.98 17.00
C LEU A 63 11.98 2.95 15.92
N MET A 64 11.98 3.33 14.65
CA MET A 64 12.43 2.47 13.54
C MET A 64 13.87 1.99 13.76
N ASP A 65 14.80 2.90 14.11
CA ASP A 65 16.19 2.53 14.40
C ASP A 65 16.30 1.60 15.62
N ILE A 66 15.52 1.86 16.68
CA ILE A 66 15.50 0.98 17.87
C ILE A 66 14.98 -0.41 17.50
N TYR A 67 13.86 -0.49 16.79
CA TYR A 67 13.28 -1.76 16.37
C TYR A 67 14.21 -2.53 15.44
N ALA A 68 14.74 -1.87 14.41
CA ALA A 68 15.64 -2.48 13.45
C ALA A 68 16.94 -2.94 14.09
N GLY A 69 17.54 -2.14 14.98
CA GLY A 69 18.76 -2.51 15.70
C GLY A 69 18.56 -3.72 16.61
N LYS A 70 17.45 -3.79 17.34
CA LYS A 70 17.14 -4.94 18.20
C LYS A 70 16.88 -6.22 17.42
N ASN A 71 16.30 -6.11 16.23
CA ASN A 71 15.96 -7.25 15.37
C ASN A 71 17.03 -7.53 14.29
N MET A 72 18.18 -6.84 14.35
CA MET A 72 19.28 -6.98 13.39
C MET A 72 18.85 -6.81 11.93
N LEU A 73 17.88 -5.93 11.67
CA LEU A 73 17.32 -5.71 10.34
C LEU A 73 18.22 -4.80 9.49
N TRP A 74 18.92 -3.86 10.13
CA TRP A 74 19.99 -3.11 9.49
C TRP A 74 21.09 -2.75 10.48
N PHE A 75 22.26 -2.38 9.93
CA PHE A 75 23.40 -1.92 10.71
C PHE A 75 23.38 -0.40 10.85
N GLY A 76 23.80 0.09 12.02
CA GLY A 76 23.91 1.52 12.29
C GLY A 76 22.56 2.20 12.58
N ARG A 77 22.61 3.52 12.73
CA ARG A 77 21.44 4.37 12.97
C ARG A 77 21.27 5.30 11.79
N ILE A 78 20.11 5.24 11.14
CA ILE A 78 19.83 6.05 9.94
C ILE A 78 19.61 7.53 10.30
N VAL A 79 19.26 7.82 11.56
CA VAL A 79 19.05 9.20 12.04
C VAL A 79 20.34 9.91 12.47
N ASP A 80 21.46 9.19 12.62
CA ASP A 80 22.71 9.77 13.10
C ASP A 80 23.39 10.65 12.03
N GLU A 81 23.99 11.77 12.44
CA GLU A 81 24.74 12.66 11.53
C GLU A 81 25.91 11.96 10.81
N LYS A 82 26.47 10.93 11.45
CA LYS A 82 27.59 10.11 10.95
C LYS A 82 27.15 8.91 10.13
N ALA A 83 25.86 8.75 9.86
CA ALA A 83 25.32 7.68 9.04
C ALA A 83 25.99 7.65 7.65
N LEU A 84 26.11 6.45 7.09
CA LEU A 84 26.62 6.24 5.74
C LEU A 84 25.71 6.92 4.70
N PRO A 85 26.22 7.29 3.52
CA PRO A 85 25.42 7.95 2.49
C PRO A 85 24.09 7.24 2.17
N GLY A 86 24.11 5.92 1.96
CA GLY A 86 22.89 5.15 1.70
C GLY A 86 21.89 5.13 2.87
N GLN A 87 22.37 5.21 4.12
CA GLN A 87 21.51 5.33 5.30
C GLN A 87 20.86 6.72 5.38
N LYS A 88 21.61 7.77 5.01
CA LYS A 88 21.07 9.14 4.93
C LYS A 88 20.02 9.25 3.84
N SER A 89 20.26 8.68 2.66
CA SER A 89 19.28 8.65 1.57
C SER A 89 18.05 7.83 1.97
N PHE A 90 18.22 6.69 2.66
CA PHE A 90 17.09 5.93 3.19
C PHE A 90 16.30 6.69 4.30
N CYS A 91 16.98 7.39 5.20
CA CYS A 91 16.34 8.23 6.20
C CYS A 91 15.52 9.36 5.55
N ARG A 92 16.07 9.99 4.50
CA ARG A 92 15.37 10.99 3.69
C ARG A 92 14.14 10.39 2.99
N TYR A 93 14.28 9.21 2.37
CA TYR A 93 13.17 8.47 1.79
C TYR A 93 12.06 8.21 2.81
N MET A 94 12.40 7.72 4.01
CA MET A 94 11.42 7.45 5.06
C MET A 94 10.74 8.72 5.59
N ARG A 95 11.47 9.85 5.67
CA ARG A 95 10.88 11.16 6.03
C ARG A 95 9.81 11.59 5.03
N LEU A 96 10.09 11.46 3.74
CA LEU A 96 9.14 11.79 2.68
C LEU A 96 7.96 10.85 2.67
N TYR A 97 8.22 9.54 2.79
CA TYR A 97 7.20 8.52 2.92
C TYR A 97 6.21 8.82 4.06
N LEU A 98 6.72 9.01 5.28
CA LEU A 98 5.88 9.27 6.46
C LEU A 98 5.14 10.60 6.34
N TYR A 99 5.78 11.63 5.76
CA TYR A 99 5.10 12.88 5.46
C TYR A 99 3.91 12.66 4.53
N LEU A 100 4.11 11.96 3.41
CA LEU A 100 3.05 11.70 2.44
C LEU A 100 1.94 10.85 3.06
N ALA A 101 2.27 9.77 3.78
CA ALA A 101 1.29 8.94 4.48
C ALA A 101 0.43 9.76 5.46
N VAL A 102 1.05 10.65 6.25
CA VAL A 102 0.34 11.59 7.15
C VAL A 102 -0.52 12.59 6.38
N ARG A 103 -0.06 13.08 5.23
CA ARG A 103 -0.87 13.98 4.41
C ARG A 103 -2.09 13.27 3.84
N MET A 104 -1.92 12.03 3.40
CA MET A 104 -3.00 11.21 2.86
C MET A 104 -4.03 10.83 3.92
N SER A 105 -3.59 10.54 5.15
CA SER A 105 -4.50 10.21 6.26
C SER A 105 -5.42 11.37 6.66
N LEU A 106 -5.16 12.60 6.20
CA LEU A 106 -6.00 13.78 6.45
C LEU A 106 -6.98 14.05 5.30
N LEU A 107 -6.97 13.24 4.25
CA LEU A 107 -7.83 13.38 3.08
C LEU A 107 -8.86 12.26 3.05
N LYS A 108 -10.06 12.58 2.57
CA LYS A 108 -11.10 11.62 2.21
C LYS A 108 -11.07 11.46 0.71
N LEU A 109 -10.66 10.30 0.23
CA LEU A 109 -10.45 10.02 -1.20
C LEU A 109 -11.52 9.08 -1.76
N ASP A 110 -12.74 9.13 -1.22
CA ASP A 110 -13.87 8.22 -1.50
C ASP A 110 -14.15 8.05 -3.00
N TRP A 111 -13.78 9.03 -3.83
CA TRP A 111 -13.92 8.94 -5.28
C TRP A 111 -12.95 8.00 -5.99
N LEU A 112 -11.95 7.50 -5.27
CA LEU A 112 -10.99 6.52 -5.75
C LEU A 112 -11.39 5.09 -5.35
N GLU A 113 -12.53 4.87 -4.69
CA GLU A 113 -12.97 3.54 -4.21
C GLU A 113 -13.01 2.47 -5.33
N ASN A 114 -13.36 2.86 -6.56
CA ASN A 114 -13.41 1.94 -7.70
C ASN A 114 -12.07 1.76 -8.44
N LYS A 115 -11.01 2.45 -7.98
CA LYS A 115 -9.68 2.43 -8.61
C LYS A 115 -8.60 1.89 -7.69
N ILE A 116 -8.66 2.24 -6.42
CA ILE A 116 -7.64 1.93 -5.42
C ILE A 116 -8.24 1.00 -4.39
N GLU A 117 -7.59 -0.14 -4.18
CA GLU A 117 -8.09 -1.20 -3.31
C GLU A 117 -8.13 -0.76 -1.84
N THR A 118 -7.09 -0.06 -1.39
CA THR A 118 -7.00 0.44 -0.01
C THR A 118 -6.88 1.96 0.00
N LEU A 119 -7.93 2.66 0.41
CA LEU A 119 -7.90 4.11 0.59
C LEU A 119 -7.28 4.51 1.94
N PRO A 120 -6.61 5.67 1.99
CA PRO A 120 -6.12 6.21 3.25
C PRO A 120 -7.31 6.64 4.12
N ASP A 121 -7.13 6.48 5.43
CA ASP A 121 -8.06 6.91 6.47
C ASP A 121 -7.32 7.72 7.54
N GLU A 122 -8.06 8.25 8.51
CA GLU A 122 -7.46 9.05 9.59
C GLU A 122 -6.72 8.22 10.64
N SER A 123 -6.51 6.91 10.44
CA SER A 123 -5.91 6.02 11.41
C SER A 123 -4.40 5.87 11.24
N PHE A 124 -3.72 5.39 12.29
CA PHE A 124 -2.32 4.97 12.18
C PHE A 124 -2.11 3.82 11.19
N ASN A 125 -3.14 3.03 10.87
CA ASN A 125 -3.05 1.96 9.88
C ASN A 125 -2.70 2.48 8.49
N THR A 126 -3.05 3.72 8.15
CA THR A 126 -2.66 4.35 6.88
C THR A 126 -1.15 4.39 6.68
N ILE A 127 -0.35 4.49 7.75
CA ILE A 127 1.12 4.41 7.66
C ILE A 127 1.60 3.00 7.28
N LEU A 128 0.86 1.94 7.61
CA LEU A 128 1.25 0.59 7.22
C LEU A 128 0.67 0.24 5.85
N ALA A 129 -0.60 0.57 5.60
CA ALA A 129 -1.27 0.39 4.31
C ALA A 129 -0.59 1.17 3.17
N GLY A 130 0.01 2.31 3.49
CA GLY A 130 0.77 3.11 2.55
C GLY A 130 2.12 2.52 2.15
N CYS A 131 2.62 1.53 2.90
CA CYS A 131 4.00 1.04 2.83
C CYS A 131 4.11 -0.15 1.88
N ARG A 132 5.16 -0.16 1.06
CA ARG A 132 5.45 -1.25 0.12
C ARG A 132 6.90 -1.73 0.24
N ASN A 133 7.10 -3.04 0.24
CA ASN A 133 8.43 -3.63 0.11
C ASN A 133 8.84 -3.72 -1.36
N PHE A 134 10.12 -3.54 -1.63
CA PHE A 134 10.69 -3.82 -2.96
C PHE A 134 11.77 -4.89 -2.82
N ASN A 135 11.51 -6.06 -3.38
CA ASN A 135 12.42 -7.20 -3.35
C ASN A 135 13.50 -7.10 -4.42
N SER A 136 13.22 -6.37 -5.50
CA SER A 136 14.15 -6.23 -6.62
C SER A 136 13.98 -4.90 -7.35
N GLY A 137 14.91 -4.58 -8.24
CA GLY A 137 14.73 -3.50 -9.21
C GLY A 137 13.60 -3.78 -10.21
N GLN A 138 13.29 -5.05 -10.46
CA GLN A 138 12.19 -5.44 -11.33
C GLN A 138 10.84 -5.08 -10.70
N ASP A 139 10.69 -5.19 -9.37
CA ASP A 139 9.46 -4.80 -8.67
C ASP A 139 9.14 -3.32 -8.91
N LYS A 140 10.16 -2.46 -8.99
CA LYS A 140 10.01 -1.04 -9.32
C LYS A 140 9.62 -0.84 -10.78
N ASN A 141 10.23 -1.58 -11.70
CA ASN A 141 9.90 -1.49 -13.13
C ASN A 141 8.49 -1.99 -13.41
N ASN A 142 8.07 -3.08 -12.76
CA ASN A 142 6.71 -3.61 -12.87
C ASN A 142 5.66 -2.59 -12.44
N LEU A 143 5.97 -1.78 -11.42
CA LEU A 143 5.08 -0.72 -10.97
C LEU A 143 4.89 0.36 -12.04
N LEU A 144 5.95 0.79 -12.72
CA LEU A 144 5.82 1.74 -13.83
C LEU A 144 5.08 1.13 -15.01
N MET A 145 5.29 -0.15 -15.28
CA MET A 145 4.61 -0.89 -16.34
C MET A 145 3.11 -1.02 -16.08
N GLU A 146 2.70 -1.38 -14.85
CA GLU A 146 1.29 -1.43 -14.44
C GLU A 146 0.63 -0.06 -14.63
N TYR A 147 1.31 1.01 -14.20
CA TYR A 147 0.83 2.36 -14.43
C TYR A 147 0.69 2.72 -15.92
N GLU A 148 1.65 2.34 -16.77
CA GLU A 148 1.58 2.59 -18.21
C GLU A 148 0.42 1.83 -18.89
N CYS A 149 0.16 0.59 -18.46
CA CYS A 149 -0.92 -0.24 -19.00
C CYS A 149 -2.31 0.24 -18.56
N ASP A 150 -2.46 0.51 -17.26
CA ASP A 150 -3.78 0.71 -16.64
C ASP A 150 -4.11 2.20 -16.43
N GLY A 151 -3.11 3.07 -16.44
CA GLY A 151 -3.23 4.50 -16.15
C GLY A 151 -3.38 4.83 -14.66
N PHE A 152 -3.39 3.82 -13.78
CA PHE A 152 -3.44 3.95 -12.34
C PHE A 152 -2.76 2.75 -11.66
N LEU A 153 -2.64 2.79 -10.34
CA LEU A 153 -2.08 1.70 -9.52
C LEU A 153 -3.08 1.33 -8.45
N SER A 154 -3.64 0.12 -8.50
CA SER A 154 -4.73 -0.28 -7.60
C SER A 154 -4.23 -0.60 -6.19
N ASP A 155 -3.06 -1.23 -6.07
CA ASP A 155 -2.48 -1.70 -4.81
C ASP A 155 -1.02 -1.25 -4.67
N SER A 156 -0.78 0.03 -4.39
CA SER A 156 0.56 0.56 -4.12
C SER A 156 0.62 1.71 -3.10
N GLY A 157 -0.38 1.78 -2.23
CA GLY A 157 -0.39 2.64 -1.04
C GLY A 157 -0.09 4.10 -1.36
N VAL A 158 0.91 4.68 -0.67
CA VAL A 158 1.30 6.11 -0.83
C VAL A 158 1.67 6.46 -2.27
N ILE A 159 2.17 5.51 -3.07
CA ILE A 159 2.48 5.75 -4.48
C ILE A 159 1.18 5.97 -5.25
N SER A 160 0.22 5.03 -5.16
CA SER A 160 -1.09 5.14 -5.80
C SER A 160 -1.84 6.42 -5.40
N TRP A 161 -1.96 6.65 -4.09
CA TRP A 161 -2.65 7.84 -3.56
C TRP A 161 -1.95 9.13 -4.02
N GLY A 162 -0.61 9.12 -4.01
CA GLY A 162 0.23 10.25 -4.36
C GLY A 162 0.09 10.68 -5.80
N ILE A 163 0.07 9.72 -6.74
CA ILE A 163 -0.11 10.00 -8.17
C ILE A 163 -1.48 10.65 -8.41
N GLU A 164 -2.55 10.07 -7.87
CA GLU A 164 -3.91 10.60 -8.07
C GLU A 164 -4.05 12.02 -7.50
N VAL A 165 -3.61 12.24 -6.24
CA VAL A 165 -3.66 13.57 -5.62
C VAL A 165 -2.76 14.57 -6.37
N TYR A 166 -1.61 14.14 -6.88
CA TYR A 166 -0.69 15.00 -7.64
C TYR A 166 -1.34 15.56 -8.91
N TYR A 167 -2.05 14.74 -9.69
CA TYR A 167 -2.71 15.23 -10.91
C TYR A 167 -3.81 16.25 -10.63
N TRP A 168 -4.55 16.06 -9.54
CA TRP A 168 -5.58 17.03 -9.15
C TRP A 168 -5.00 18.36 -8.66
N LEU A 169 -3.81 18.35 -8.05
CA LEU A 169 -3.18 19.55 -7.48
C LEU A 169 -2.26 20.30 -8.45
N SER A 170 -1.59 19.59 -9.36
CA SER A 170 -0.53 20.17 -10.20
C SER A 170 -1.05 20.94 -11.43
N ASP A 171 -2.35 20.88 -11.69
CA ASP A 171 -3.02 21.38 -12.91
C ASP A 171 -2.46 20.86 -14.26
N SER A 172 -1.39 20.04 -14.21
CA SER A 172 -0.68 19.45 -15.33
C SER A 172 -1.35 18.16 -15.78
N THR A 173 -1.47 17.98 -17.09
CA THR A 173 -1.85 16.71 -17.72
C THR A 173 -0.63 15.86 -18.11
N GLU A 174 0.58 16.38 -17.89
CA GLU A 174 1.83 15.68 -18.17
C GLU A 174 2.34 14.97 -16.91
N ASP A 175 3.05 13.85 -17.08
CA ASP A 175 3.70 13.09 -15.99
C ASP A 175 4.95 13.82 -15.48
N THR A 176 4.76 15.05 -15.01
CA THR A 176 5.81 15.91 -14.46
C THR A 176 6.36 15.41 -13.13
N TRP A 177 5.71 14.40 -12.55
CA TRP A 177 6.22 13.70 -11.38
C TRP A 177 7.25 12.62 -11.72
N MET A 178 7.29 12.13 -12.96
CA MET A 178 8.29 11.17 -13.41
C MET A 178 9.57 11.87 -13.83
N THR A 179 10.71 11.35 -13.37
CA THR A 179 12.02 11.76 -13.89
C THR A 179 12.25 11.19 -15.30
N PRO A 180 13.16 11.76 -16.11
CA PRO A 180 13.54 11.18 -17.40
C PRO A 180 14.05 9.74 -17.30
N ASP A 181 14.68 9.36 -16.17
CA ASP A 181 15.13 7.99 -15.94
C ASP A 181 13.95 7.04 -15.71
N MET A 182 12.94 7.47 -14.93
CA MET A 182 11.72 6.69 -14.72
C MET A 182 10.98 6.47 -16.03
N LYS A 183 10.79 7.51 -16.84
CA LYS A 183 10.16 7.39 -18.16
C LYS A 183 10.89 6.38 -19.04
N ARG A 184 12.22 6.45 -19.09
CA ARG A 184 13.04 5.48 -19.84
C ARG A 184 12.88 4.05 -19.30
N ARG A 185 12.84 3.86 -17.98
CA ARG A 185 12.64 2.53 -17.37
C ARG A 185 11.27 1.95 -17.72
N MET A 186 10.24 2.79 -17.73
CA MET A 186 8.88 2.44 -18.13
C MET A 186 8.83 2.00 -19.58
N GLU A 187 9.38 2.81 -20.50
CA GLU A 187 9.48 2.50 -21.94
C GLU A 187 10.21 1.16 -22.17
N VAL A 188 11.37 0.95 -21.53
CA VAL A 188 12.14 -0.29 -21.66
C VAL A 188 11.39 -1.51 -21.10
N ALA A 189 10.70 -1.35 -19.97
CA ALA A 189 9.91 -2.44 -19.38
C ALA A 189 8.73 -2.81 -20.30
N PHE A 190 8.10 -1.83 -20.93
CA PHE A 190 7.03 -2.03 -21.88
C PHE A 190 7.51 -2.71 -23.17
N GLU A 191 8.62 -2.25 -23.76
CA GLU A 191 9.24 -2.88 -24.94
C GLU A 191 9.62 -4.34 -24.70
N GLN A 192 10.11 -4.67 -23.49
CA GLN A 192 10.43 -6.05 -23.12
C GLN A 192 9.17 -6.93 -23.09
N LEU A 193 8.08 -6.43 -22.52
CA LEU A 193 6.80 -7.13 -22.51
C LEU A 193 6.23 -7.32 -23.92
N GLU A 194 6.33 -6.31 -24.79
CA GLU A 194 5.93 -6.44 -26.19
C GLU A 194 6.77 -7.47 -26.95
N ALA A 195 8.08 -7.54 -26.68
CA ALA A 195 8.96 -8.53 -27.29
C ALA A 195 8.64 -9.97 -26.82
N GLU A 196 8.37 -10.15 -25.53
CA GLU A 196 7.96 -11.44 -24.95
C GLU A 196 6.61 -11.90 -25.52
N ASN A 197 5.62 -11.01 -25.60
CA ASN A 197 4.30 -11.29 -26.17
C ASN A 197 4.32 -11.43 -27.71
N GLY A 198 5.25 -10.74 -28.38
CA GLY A 198 5.48 -10.83 -29.81
C GLY A 198 6.05 -12.18 -30.27
N ASP A 199 6.78 -12.87 -29.39
CA ASP A 199 7.31 -14.22 -29.64
C ASP A 199 6.25 -15.32 -29.41
N VAL A 200 5.26 -15.08 -28.53
CA VAL A 200 4.08 -15.97 -28.37
C VAL A 200 3.18 -15.95 -29.60
N ARG A 201 3.15 -14.86 -30.38
CA ARG A 201 2.45 -14.84 -31.69
C ARG A 201 3.21 -15.58 -32.80
N ARG A 202 4.43 -16.07 -32.54
CA ARG A 202 5.26 -16.85 -33.48
C ARG A 202 5.31 -18.34 -33.17
N SER A 203 4.84 -18.80 -32.01
CA SER A 203 4.58 -20.23 -31.81
C SER A 203 3.36 -20.63 -32.66
N ASN A 204 3.50 -21.71 -33.43
CA ASN A 204 2.43 -22.29 -34.26
C ASN A 204 1.35 -22.98 -33.41
N GLU A 205 0.95 -22.39 -32.29
CA GLU A 205 -0.17 -22.91 -31.50
C GLU A 205 -1.45 -22.32 -32.07
N SER A 206 -2.38 -23.21 -32.43
CA SER A 206 -3.61 -22.75 -33.05
C SER A 206 -4.41 -21.93 -32.04
N PRO A 207 -5.21 -20.95 -32.46
CA PRO A 207 -6.08 -20.20 -31.56
C PRO A 207 -7.04 -21.08 -30.71
N ALA A 208 -7.17 -22.37 -31.05
CA ALA A 208 -7.95 -23.34 -30.27
C ALA A 208 -7.18 -23.92 -29.07
N ASP A 209 -5.84 -23.84 -29.04
CA ASP A 209 -5.00 -24.37 -27.96
C ASP A 209 -4.71 -23.31 -26.86
N ILE A 210 -4.99 -22.04 -27.14
CA ILE A 210 -4.86 -20.90 -26.20
C ILE A 210 -6.12 -20.75 -25.31
N MET A 211 -7.22 -21.42 -25.66
CA MET A 211 -8.49 -21.39 -24.92
C MET A 211 -8.53 -22.31 -23.68
N ASP A 212 -7.47 -23.07 -23.39
CA ASP A 212 -7.38 -23.95 -22.21
C ASP A 212 -6.52 -23.35 -21.08
N CYS A 213 -6.13 -22.08 -21.18
CA CYS A 213 -5.63 -21.33 -20.04
C CYS A 213 -6.80 -20.98 -19.11
N ASP A 214 -7.05 -21.88 -18.16
CA ASP A 214 -7.94 -21.72 -17.01
C ASP A 214 -7.41 -20.59 -16.09
N TYR A 215 -7.39 -19.35 -16.59
CA TYR A 215 -7.46 -18.17 -15.73
C TYR A 215 -8.88 -18.14 -15.20
N GLY A 216 -9.07 -18.79 -14.04
CA GLY A 216 -10.29 -18.71 -13.26
C GLY A 216 -10.50 -17.29 -12.73
N ILE A 217 -10.93 -16.38 -13.61
CA ILE A 217 -11.55 -15.11 -13.27
C ILE A 217 -12.95 -15.19 -13.85
N GLY A 218 -13.90 -15.64 -13.03
CA GLY A 218 -15.33 -15.51 -13.31
C GLY A 218 -15.79 -14.06 -13.12
N GLY A 219 -15.13 -13.13 -13.80
CA GLY A 219 -15.60 -11.75 -13.97
C GLY A 219 -16.39 -11.70 -15.27
N ASP A 220 -17.61 -11.17 -15.21
CA ASP A 220 -18.46 -11.00 -16.38
C ASP A 220 -17.71 -10.21 -17.47
N GLU A 221 -17.71 -10.70 -18.72
CA GLU A 221 -17.06 -10.05 -19.87
C GLU A 221 -17.54 -8.60 -20.08
N GLU A 222 -18.70 -8.23 -19.52
CA GLU A 222 -19.24 -6.86 -19.52
C GLU A 222 -18.49 -5.89 -18.59
N GLU A 223 -17.80 -6.37 -17.55
CA GLU A 223 -17.02 -5.52 -16.64
C GLU A 223 -15.71 -5.07 -17.32
N TYR A 224 -15.08 -5.96 -18.10
CA TYR A 224 -13.83 -5.70 -18.82
C TYR A 224 -13.97 -4.63 -19.93
N GLU A 225 -15.10 -4.59 -20.65
CA GLU A 225 -15.34 -3.54 -21.66
C GLU A 225 -15.53 -2.15 -21.04
N PHE A 226 -16.10 -2.05 -19.83
CA PHE A 226 -16.24 -0.76 -19.13
C PHE A 226 -14.90 -0.22 -18.60
N PHE A 227 -13.98 -1.09 -18.20
CA PHE A 227 -12.65 -0.69 -17.73
C PHE A 227 -11.76 -0.15 -18.86
N MET A 228 -11.77 -0.79 -20.04
CA MET A 228 -10.91 -0.41 -21.16
C MET A 228 -11.31 0.91 -21.84
N GLU A 229 -12.58 1.29 -21.80
CA GLU A 229 -13.06 2.60 -22.32
C GLU A 229 -12.64 3.77 -21.41
N GLY A 230 -12.15 3.50 -20.19
CA GLY A 230 -11.77 4.50 -19.19
C GLY A 230 -10.28 4.85 -19.11
N CYS A 231 -9.39 4.08 -19.74
CA CYS A 231 -7.93 4.21 -19.59
C CYS A 231 -7.31 5.38 -20.38
N GLY A 232 -8.07 6.10 -21.20
CA GLY A 232 -7.58 7.21 -22.04
C GLY A 232 -8.09 8.60 -21.69
N ILE A 233 -8.93 8.75 -20.66
CA ILE A 233 -9.61 10.03 -20.37
C ILE A 233 -8.96 10.72 -19.16
N PRO A 234 -8.41 11.94 -19.32
CA PRO A 234 -7.90 12.73 -18.20
C PRO A 234 -8.93 12.90 -17.08
N LEU A 235 -8.50 12.73 -15.83
CA LEU A 235 -9.31 12.75 -14.60
C LEU A 235 -10.30 13.93 -14.49
N LYS A 236 -10.02 15.07 -15.14
CA LYS A 236 -10.88 16.27 -15.12
C LYS A 236 -12.27 16.07 -15.75
N GLU A 237 -12.53 14.96 -16.45
CA GLU A 237 -13.76 14.78 -17.24
C GLU A 237 -14.79 13.76 -16.70
N LYS A 238 -14.60 13.13 -15.52
CA LYS A 238 -15.58 12.18 -14.96
C LYS A 238 -16.57 12.83 -13.96
N PRO A 239 -17.89 12.55 -14.05
CA PRO A 239 -18.90 13.10 -13.14
C PRO A 239 -18.87 12.44 -11.75
N PHE A 240 -19.12 13.26 -10.72
CA PHE A 240 -18.81 12.98 -9.31
C PHE A 240 -20.03 12.68 -8.43
N PHE A 241 -19.85 11.87 -7.39
CA PHE A 241 -20.89 11.48 -6.41
C PHE A 241 -20.85 12.26 -5.07
N HIS A 242 -20.16 13.41 -5.02
CA HIS A 242 -20.18 14.34 -3.88
C HIS A 242 -20.53 15.77 -4.33
N ASP A 243 -21.08 16.57 -3.42
CA ASP A 243 -21.45 17.98 -3.66
C ASP A 243 -20.24 18.91 -3.96
N LEU A 244 -19.01 18.42 -3.82
CA LEU A 244 -17.75 19.13 -4.09
C LEU A 244 -16.90 18.35 -5.10
N GLU A 245 -16.45 19.01 -6.16
CA GLU A 245 -15.46 18.48 -7.10
C GLU A 245 -14.11 18.20 -6.41
N PRO A 246 -13.38 17.11 -6.73
CA PRO A 246 -12.10 16.74 -6.10
C PRO A 246 -11.10 17.86 -6.07
N TRP A 247 -11.01 18.58 -7.19
CA TRP A 247 -10.11 19.69 -7.35
C TRP A 247 -10.35 20.72 -6.23
N LYS A 248 -11.62 21.12 -6.04
CA LYS A 248 -11.98 22.09 -5.00
C LYS A 248 -11.73 21.54 -3.61
N TYR A 249 -12.10 20.28 -3.36
CA TYR A 249 -11.85 19.62 -2.09
C TYR A 249 -10.35 19.61 -1.73
N LEU A 250 -9.49 19.17 -2.65
CA LEU A 250 -8.05 19.07 -2.44
C LEU A 250 -7.40 20.45 -2.25
N HIS A 251 -7.80 21.47 -3.02
CA HIS A 251 -7.30 22.83 -2.84
C HIS A 251 -7.73 23.47 -1.51
N GLU A 252 -8.86 23.06 -0.93
CA GLU A 252 -9.30 23.51 0.39
C GLU A 252 -8.58 22.80 1.55
N HIS A 253 -8.20 21.52 1.37
CA HIS A 253 -7.69 20.67 2.45
C HIS A 253 -6.15 20.47 2.42
N VAL A 254 -5.51 20.65 1.27
CA VAL A 254 -4.04 20.56 1.13
C VAL A 254 -3.43 21.95 1.30
N ALA A 255 -2.99 22.26 2.53
CA ALA A 255 -2.52 23.60 2.94
C ALA A 255 -1.30 24.19 2.18
N ASP A 256 -0.73 23.50 1.20
CA ASP A 256 0.30 23.98 0.26
C ASP A 256 0.46 22.92 -0.83
N ALA A 257 -0.24 23.11 -1.95
CA ALA A 257 -0.26 22.16 -3.06
C ALA A 257 1.13 21.96 -3.68
N GLU A 258 1.92 23.04 -3.81
CA GLU A 258 3.25 22.96 -4.42
C GLU A 258 4.23 22.23 -3.50
N THR A 259 4.20 22.49 -2.19
CA THR A 259 5.06 21.75 -1.25
C THR A 259 4.72 20.26 -1.25
N PHE A 260 3.43 19.91 -1.29
CA PHE A 260 3.03 18.51 -1.43
C PHE A 260 3.57 17.91 -2.74
N CYS A 261 3.34 18.56 -3.87
CA CYS A 261 3.79 18.10 -5.19
C CYS A 261 5.31 17.98 -5.27
N ALA A 262 6.06 18.93 -4.71
CA ALA A 262 7.53 18.89 -4.65
C ALA A 262 8.04 17.71 -3.82
N ARG A 263 7.46 17.47 -2.64
CA ARG A 263 7.83 16.33 -1.78
C ARG A 263 7.46 14.99 -2.42
N PHE A 264 6.34 14.92 -3.12
CA PHE A 264 5.95 13.72 -3.87
C PHE A 264 6.93 13.41 -5.00
N ARG A 265 7.33 14.40 -5.79
CA ARG A 265 8.37 14.25 -6.83
C ARG A 265 9.70 13.79 -6.26
N GLU A 266 10.12 14.38 -5.15
CA GLU A 266 11.34 14.00 -4.46
C GLU A 266 11.30 12.55 -3.95
N PHE A 267 10.15 12.13 -3.41
CA PHE A 267 9.91 10.76 -2.97
C PHE A 267 10.06 9.76 -4.12
N MET A 268 9.38 10.01 -5.24
CA MET A 268 9.47 9.15 -6.43
C MET A 268 10.90 9.14 -7.00
N ALA A 269 11.55 10.30 -7.10
CA ALA A 269 12.93 10.38 -7.58
C ALA A 269 13.91 9.58 -6.71
N LEU A 270 13.78 9.63 -5.37
CA LEU A 270 14.61 8.83 -4.47
C LEU A 270 14.32 7.34 -4.58
N LEU A 271 13.05 6.94 -4.71
CA LEU A 271 12.67 5.54 -4.87
C LEU A 271 13.34 4.90 -6.09
N TYR A 272 13.42 5.61 -7.21
CA TYR A 272 14.04 5.14 -8.44
C TYR A 272 15.54 5.48 -8.57
N SER A 273 16.11 6.16 -7.57
CA SER A 273 17.56 6.42 -7.52
C SER A 273 18.36 5.20 -7.07
N ASP A 274 19.65 5.20 -7.41
CA ASP A 274 20.62 4.22 -6.88
C ASP A 274 21.11 4.58 -5.46
N GLU A 275 20.62 5.67 -4.87
CA GLU A 275 21.06 6.14 -3.56
C GLU A 275 20.44 5.36 -2.40
N VAL A 276 19.21 4.88 -2.57
CA VAL A 276 18.47 4.15 -1.54
C VAL A 276 18.74 2.65 -1.70
N PRO A 277 19.45 1.99 -0.76
CA PRO A 277 19.84 0.60 -0.96
C PRO A 277 18.64 -0.34 -0.87
N TYR A 278 18.54 -1.28 -1.82
CA TYR A 278 17.47 -2.28 -1.85
C TYR A 278 17.36 -3.11 -0.57
N SER A 279 18.48 -3.36 0.11
CA SER A 279 18.48 -4.08 1.39
C SER A 279 17.61 -3.41 2.46
N TYR A 280 17.44 -2.08 2.40
CA TYR A 280 16.51 -1.36 3.27
C TYR A 280 15.08 -1.40 2.72
N LEU A 281 14.90 -1.22 1.39
CA LEU A 281 13.58 -1.25 0.74
C LEU A 281 12.86 -2.61 0.86
N TYR A 282 13.62 -3.70 0.94
CA TYR A 282 13.11 -5.06 1.13
C TYR A 282 12.44 -5.28 2.50
N ILE A 283 12.81 -4.51 3.52
CA ILE A 283 12.40 -4.72 4.92
C ILE A 283 11.52 -3.60 5.48
N VAL A 284 11.16 -2.61 4.67
CA VAL A 284 10.51 -1.37 5.16
C VAL A 284 9.23 -1.66 5.91
N THR A 285 8.34 -2.48 5.34
CA THR A 285 7.03 -2.77 5.94
C THR A 285 7.18 -3.38 7.33
N LYS A 286 8.14 -4.30 7.50
CA LYS A 286 8.44 -4.92 8.79
C LYS A 286 8.96 -3.92 9.82
N VAL A 287 9.80 -2.98 9.41
CA VAL A 287 10.33 -1.96 10.31
C VAL A 287 9.28 -0.90 10.65
N VAL A 288 8.45 -0.52 9.67
CA VAL A 288 7.33 0.41 9.86
C VAL A 288 6.30 -0.18 10.84
N GLU A 289 5.93 -1.45 10.66
CA GLU A 289 5.05 -2.17 11.58
C GLU A 289 5.62 -2.20 13.00
N GLY A 290 6.87 -2.63 13.16
CA GLY A 290 7.51 -2.66 14.48
C GLY A 290 7.66 -1.29 15.14
N ALA A 291 7.90 -0.24 14.35
CA ALA A 291 7.95 1.13 14.85
C ALA A 291 6.57 1.65 15.26
N LEU A 292 5.51 1.30 14.52
CA LEU A 292 4.12 1.57 14.89
C LEU A 292 3.79 0.91 16.24
N ASP A 293 4.08 -0.37 16.39
CA ASP A 293 3.80 -1.10 17.63
C ASP A 293 4.50 -0.44 18.83
N MET A 294 5.76 -0.05 18.65
CA MET A 294 6.52 0.68 19.68
C MET A 294 5.93 2.06 19.97
N TYR A 295 5.52 2.81 18.95
CA TYR A 295 4.94 4.14 19.08
C TYR A 295 3.61 4.07 19.85
N LEU A 296 2.71 3.19 19.41
CA LEU A 296 1.37 3.02 19.96
C LEU A 296 1.42 2.55 21.42
N CYS A 297 2.36 1.65 21.77
CA CYS A 297 2.60 1.29 23.17
C CYS A 297 3.15 2.46 23.99
N LYS A 298 4.17 3.17 23.48
CA LYS A 298 4.81 4.29 24.18
C LYS A 298 3.82 5.42 24.51
N HIS A 299 2.84 5.64 23.64
CA HIS A 299 1.82 6.67 23.79
C HIS A 299 0.53 6.19 24.47
N ASN A 300 0.50 4.95 24.99
CA ASN A 300 -0.66 4.33 25.63
C ASN A 300 -1.92 4.31 24.74
N ILE A 301 -1.73 4.15 23.43
CA ILE A 301 -2.80 4.01 22.43
C ILE A 301 -3.15 2.52 22.24
N SER A 302 -2.12 1.68 22.27
CA SER A 302 -2.26 0.22 22.28
C SER A 302 -2.86 -0.26 23.60
N ILE A 303 -3.60 -1.38 23.57
CA ILE A 303 -4.03 -2.08 24.79
C ILE A 303 -2.87 -2.79 25.49
N TYR A 304 -1.77 -3.02 24.77
CA TYR A 304 -0.55 -3.63 25.28
C TYR A 304 0.38 -2.55 25.85
N GLY A 305 0.97 -2.84 27.01
CA GLY A 305 1.93 -1.94 27.65
C GLY A 305 3.30 -1.88 26.98
N ASN A 306 3.63 -2.86 26.12
CA ASN A 306 4.86 -2.87 25.35
C ASN A 306 4.71 -3.69 24.04
N ALA A 307 5.60 -3.44 23.08
CA ALA A 307 5.54 -4.07 21.75
C ALA A 307 5.85 -5.58 21.76
N TYR A 308 6.53 -6.10 22.79
CA TYR A 308 6.80 -7.54 22.89
C TYR A 308 5.56 -8.32 23.31
N ASP A 309 4.81 -7.79 24.30
CA ASP A 309 3.52 -8.37 24.70
C ASP A 309 2.53 -8.36 23.52
N MET A 310 2.58 -7.30 22.69
CA MET A 310 1.82 -7.22 21.45
C MET A 310 2.23 -8.31 20.46
N ALA A 311 3.53 -8.45 20.18
CA ALA A 311 4.03 -9.46 19.24
C ALA A 311 3.69 -10.89 19.70
N ASP A 312 3.83 -11.19 20.99
CA ASP A 312 3.45 -12.48 21.56
C ASP A 312 1.94 -12.71 21.42
N ALA A 313 1.11 -11.72 21.70
CA ALA A 313 -0.34 -11.83 21.56
C ALA A 313 -0.77 -12.06 20.11
N VAL A 314 -0.16 -11.36 19.14
CA VAL A 314 -0.39 -11.60 17.70
C VAL A 314 0.00 -13.02 17.32
N ILE A 315 1.13 -13.55 17.81
CA ILE A 315 1.52 -14.94 17.58
C ILE A 315 0.52 -15.91 18.20
N TYR A 316 0.05 -15.68 19.42
CA TYR A 316 -0.95 -16.52 20.08
C TYR A 316 -2.29 -16.50 19.33
N ILE A 317 -2.74 -15.33 18.89
CA ILE A 317 -3.94 -15.17 18.07
C ILE A 317 -3.77 -15.94 16.76
N ARG A 318 -2.69 -15.74 16.01
CA ARG A 318 -2.40 -16.47 14.76
C ARG A 318 -2.34 -17.98 14.96
N LYS A 319 -1.69 -18.47 16.02
CA LYS A 319 -1.64 -19.92 16.34
C LYS A 319 -2.99 -20.48 16.74
N ALA A 320 -3.78 -19.74 17.53
CA ALA A 320 -5.14 -20.13 17.86
C ALA A 320 -6.00 -20.21 16.59
N MET A 321 -5.80 -19.30 15.65
CA MET A 321 -6.49 -19.27 14.35
C MET A 321 -6.10 -20.45 13.46
N GLU A 322 -4.81 -20.77 13.30
CA GLU A 322 -4.36 -21.95 12.56
C GLU A 322 -5.02 -23.22 13.09
N LYS A 323 -5.13 -23.32 14.42
CA LYS A 323 -5.79 -24.45 15.08
C LYS A 323 -7.30 -24.48 14.80
N THR A 324 -7.98 -23.34 14.81
CA THR A 324 -9.40 -23.24 14.46
C THR A 324 -9.66 -23.61 13.00
N ASP A 325 -8.84 -23.13 12.05
CA ASP A 325 -8.95 -23.50 10.63
C ASP A 325 -8.69 -25.00 10.41
N MET A 326 -7.69 -25.58 11.08
CA MET A 326 -7.47 -27.03 11.07
C MET A 326 -8.69 -27.81 11.57
N LEU A 327 -9.34 -27.37 12.66
CA LEU A 327 -10.54 -28.00 13.20
C LEU A 327 -11.72 -27.94 12.21
N TYR A 328 -11.96 -26.79 11.57
CA TYR A 328 -12.98 -26.65 10.53
C TYR A 328 -12.72 -27.55 9.31
N ARG A 329 -11.45 -27.71 8.90
CA ARG A 329 -11.06 -28.63 7.82
C ARG A 329 -11.25 -30.09 8.23
N MET A 330 -10.98 -30.45 9.48
CA MET A 330 -11.20 -31.81 10.01
C MET A 330 -12.69 -32.18 10.05
N GLU A 331 -13.56 -31.30 10.55
CA GLU A 331 -15.01 -31.52 10.55
C GLU A 331 -15.57 -31.76 9.13
N ARG A 332 -15.03 -31.07 8.12
CA ARG A 332 -15.44 -31.25 6.72
C ARG A 332 -14.92 -32.53 6.07
N THR A 333 -13.73 -32.99 6.46
CA THR A 333 -13.08 -34.14 5.82
C THR A 333 -13.59 -35.46 6.37
N TYR A 334 -14.01 -35.48 7.63
CA TYR A 334 -14.37 -36.72 8.32
C TYR A 334 -15.82 -36.77 8.84
N GLY A 335 -16.58 -35.67 8.72
CA GLY A 335 -17.95 -35.58 9.20
C GLY A 335 -18.06 -35.56 10.74
N PRO A 336 -19.22 -35.19 11.29
CA PRO A 336 -19.41 -35.05 12.75
C PRO A 336 -19.22 -36.36 13.54
N ASP A 337 -19.15 -37.51 12.86
CA ASP A 337 -19.01 -38.83 13.49
C ASP A 337 -17.56 -39.28 13.70
N SER A 338 -16.54 -38.48 13.33
CA SER A 338 -15.13 -38.88 13.50
C SER A 338 -14.45 -38.32 14.76
N LEU A 339 -15.18 -37.57 15.58
CA LEU A 339 -14.65 -36.94 16.80
C LEU A 339 -14.95 -37.75 18.08
N TYR A 340 -15.36 -39.01 17.94
CA TYR A 340 -15.56 -39.96 19.04
C TYR A 340 -14.67 -41.20 18.95
#